data_AF-A0A0G1HCU2-F1
#
_entry.id   AF-A0A0G1HCU2-F1
#
_cell.length_a   1.000
_cell.length_b   1.000
_cell.length_c   1.000
_cell.angle_alpha   90.00
_cell.angle_beta   90.00
_cell.angle_gamma   90.00
#
_symmetry.space_group_name_H-M   'P 1'
#
loop_
_entity.id
_entity.type
_entity.pdbx_description
1 polymer ?
#
loop_
_entity_poly.entity_id
_entity_poly.type
_entity_poly.pdbx_seq_one_letter_code
_entity_poly.pdbx_strand_id
1 'polypeptide(L)'
;LTYNKELSDAAQVKAIDMFANNYWAHVSPTGTEPWSFMINSGYNYLHAGENLARDFSNPNDIVVAWMASPTHRRNILDGRYKDIGIAVVDGYINGVETTLVVQMFGVRQSAAAEVASGNVVSQVYAQEIPKVYPATTISPFDAKKSWSIALVTIIILALALDWFFVWKNNIIRISGKTWAHLTYFLTLAVILFIIRQGLVL
;
A
#
# COMPACT_ATOMS: atom_id res chain seq x y z
N LEU A 1 -20.67 9.29 3.56
CA LEU A 1 -20.61 7.85 3.88
C LEU A 1 -20.93 7.69 5.35
N THR A 2 -21.61 6.60 5.69
CA THR A 2 -21.93 6.21 7.07
C THR A 2 -21.01 5.06 7.45
N TYR A 3 -20.45 5.10 8.66
CA TYR A 3 -19.68 3.96 9.17
C TYR A 3 -20.57 2.73 9.27
N ASN A 4 -20.09 1.60 8.77
CA ASN A 4 -20.77 0.32 8.84
C ASN A 4 -19.86 -0.74 9.47
N LYS A 5 -20.40 -1.42 10.51
CA LYS A 5 -19.65 -2.41 11.27
C LYS A 5 -19.37 -3.65 10.44
N GLU A 6 -20.35 -4.16 9.70
CA GLU A 6 -20.20 -5.37 8.89
C GLU A 6 -19.11 -5.20 7.81
N LEU A 7 -19.00 -4.03 7.20
CA LEU A 7 -17.91 -3.70 6.28
C LEU A 7 -16.54 -3.63 6.97
N SER A 8 -16.50 -3.16 8.22
CA SER A 8 -15.24 -3.12 8.99
C SER A 8 -14.80 -4.51 9.42
N ASP A 9 -15.75 -5.36 9.80
CA ASP A 9 -15.52 -6.77 10.09
C ASP A 9 -15.03 -7.50 8.82
N ALA A 10 -15.65 -7.24 7.66
CA ALA A 10 -15.22 -7.79 6.38
C ALA A 10 -13.80 -7.36 6.01
N ALA A 11 -13.48 -6.07 6.18
CA ALA A 11 -12.14 -5.53 5.95
C ALA A 11 -11.10 -6.19 6.86
N GLN A 12 -11.45 -6.46 8.13
CA GLN A 12 -10.56 -7.14 9.07
C GLN A 12 -10.32 -8.60 8.66
N VAL A 13 -11.37 -9.34 8.32
CA VAL A 13 -11.24 -10.73 7.86
C VAL A 13 -10.42 -10.80 6.57
N LYS A 14 -10.60 -9.85 5.66
CA LYS A 14 -9.78 -9.73 4.43
C LYS A 14 -8.30 -9.49 4.74
N ALA A 15 -7.98 -8.61 5.68
CA ALA A 15 -6.61 -8.36 6.09
C ALA A 15 -5.98 -9.61 6.73
N ILE A 16 -6.73 -10.33 7.56
CA ILE A 16 -6.31 -11.61 8.15
C ILE A 16 -6.05 -12.65 7.06
N ASP A 17 -6.92 -12.74 6.04
CA ASP A 17 -6.73 -13.63 4.90
C ASP A 17 -5.44 -13.32 4.12
N MET A 18 -5.13 -12.03 3.90
CA MET A 18 -3.88 -11.56 3.30
C MET A 18 -2.64 -12.02 4.06
N PHE A 19 -2.66 -11.94 5.38
CA PHE A 19 -1.57 -12.44 6.21
C PHE A 19 -1.49 -13.96 6.22
N ALA A 20 -2.62 -14.64 6.43
CA ALA A 20 -2.69 -16.10 6.55
C ALA A 20 -2.22 -16.81 5.26
N ASN A 21 -2.57 -16.25 4.10
CA ASN A 21 -2.19 -16.79 2.80
C ASN A 21 -1.00 -16.06 2.17
N ASN A 22 -0.37 -15.16 2.92
CA ASN A 22 0.87 -14.50 2.56
C ASN A 22 0.85 -13.78 1.20
N TYR A 23 -0.13 -12.89 0.99
CA TYR A 23 -0.31 -12.18 -0.27
C TYR A 23 -0.71 -10.71 -0.09
N TRP A 24 -0.50 -9.91 -1.16
CA TRP A 24 -0.87 -8.50 -1.24
C TRP A 24 -1.58 -8.24 -2.58
N ALA A 25 -2.90 -8.45 -2.60
CA ALA A 25 -3.74 -8.30 -3.78
C ALA A 25 -5.22 -8.18 -3.39
N HIS A 26 -6.06 -7.66 -4.30
CA HIS A 26 -7.51 -7.66 -4.12
C HIS A 26 -8.08 -9.09 -4.08
N VAL A 27 -7.63 -9.98 -4.96
CA VAL A 27 -8.14 -11.36 -5.03
C VAL A 27 -7.21 -12.29 -4.28
N SER A 28 -7.78 -13.15 -3.42
CA SER A 28 -7.01 -14.16 -2.68
C SER A 28 -6.39 -15.19 -3.63
N PRO A 29 -5.23 -15.80 -3.31
CA PRO A 29 -4.64 -16.88 -4.11
C PRO A 29 -5.57 -18.08 -4.30
N THR A 30 -6.55 -18.25 -3.42
CA THR A 30 -7.62 -19.26 -3.52
C THR A 30 -8.73 -18.88 -4.50
N GLY A 31 -8.69 -17.68 -5.09
CA GLY A 31 -9.71 -17.11 -5.96
C GLY A 31 -10.83 -16.37 -5.21
N THR A 32 -10.74 -16.20 -3.90
CA THR A 32 -11.76 -15.45 -3.13
C THR A 32 -11.68 -13.96 -3.44
N GLU A 33 -12.77 -13.42 -4.01
CA GLU A 33 -12.96 -12.00 -4.30
C GLU A 33 -13.21 -11.17 -3.02
N PRO A 34 -12.86 -9.88 -2.98
CA PRO A 34 -13.13 -8.98 -1.84
C PRO A 34 -14.59 -9.02 -1.38
N TRP A 35 -15.50 -9.16 -2.33
CA TRP A 35 -16.94 -9.09 -2.10
C TRP A 35 -17.49 -10.27 -1.30
N SER A 36 -16.81 -11.42 -1.37
CA SER A 36 -17.18 -12.59 -0.56
C SER A 36 -17.00 -12.30 0.93
N PHE A 37 -16.01 -11.51 1.31
CA PHE A 37 -15.80 -11.11 2.70
C PHE A 37 -16.94 -10.22 3.20
N MET A 38 -17.43 -9.29 2.35
CA MET A 38 -18.58 -8.45 2.70
C MET A 38 -19.85 -9.28 2.94
N ILE A 39 -20.16 -10.22 2.03
CA ILE A 39 -21.34 -11.11 2.16
C ILE A 39 -21.21 -11.98 3.41
N ASN A 40 -20.05 -12.58 3.65
CA ASN A 40 -19.81 -13.46 4.80
C ASN A 40 -19.91 -12.70 6.14
N SER A 41 -19.63 -11.40 6.14
CA SER A 41 -19.85 -10.52 7.31
C SER A 41 -21.27 -9.98 7.43
N GLY A 42 -22.21 -10.40 6.58
CA GLY A 42 -23.62 -10.00 6.63
C GLY A 42 -23.95 -8.70 5.88
N TYR A 43 -23.06 -8.23 5.02
CA TYR A 43 -23.28 -7.06 4.18
C TYR A 43 -23.66 -7.47 2.75
N ASN A 44 -24.96 -7.56 2.48
CA ASN A 44 -25.50 -7.74 1.13
C ASN A 44 -25.41 -6.42 0.35
N TYR A 45 -24.45 -6.32 -0.56
CA TYR A 45 -24.20 -5.11 -1.32
C TYR A 45 -24.93 -5.12 -2.68
N LEU A 46 -25.37 -3.95 -3.12
CA LEU A 46 -25.76 -3.67 -4.50
C LEU A 46 -24.57 -3.14 -5.32
N HIS A 47 -23.73 -2.32 -4.69
CA HIS A 47 -22.49 -1.83 -5.26
C HIS A 47 -21.42 -1.81 -4.18
N ALA A 48 -20.19 -2.17 -4.53
CA ALA A 48 -19.08 -2.31 -3.60
C ALA A 48 -17.77 -1.76 -4.18
N GLY A 49 -16.84 -1.42 -3.31
CA GLY A 49 -15.51 -0.91 -3.65
C GLY A 49 -14.49 -1.31 -2.59
N GLU A 50 -13.22 -1.45 -2.99
CA GLU A 50 -12.11 -1.72 -2.07
C GLU A 50 -10.93 -0.81 -2.42
N ASN A 51 -10.29 -0.26 -1.38
CA ASN A 51 -8.98 0.36 -1.47
C ASN A 51 -8.05 -0.34 -0.48
N LEU A 52 -6.81 -0.62 -0.92
CA LEU A 52 -5.79 -1.26 -0.11
C LEU A 52 -4.60 -0.31 0.08
N ALA A 53 -4.04 -0.27 1.29
CA ALA A 53 -2.77 0.36 1.57
C ALA A 53 -1.94 -0.48 2.55
N ARG A 54 -0.61 -0.38 2.48
CA ARG A 54 0.29 -1.02 3.45
C ARG A 54 1.50 -0.17 3.78
N ASP A 55 2.07 -0.38 4.97
CA ASP A 55 3.34 0.20 5.44
C ASP A 55 3.38 1.73 5.44
N PHE A 56 2.23 2.36 5.70
CA PHE A 56 2.16 3.79 5.96
C PHE A 56 2.25 4.07 7.45
N SER A 57 3.08 5.04 7.83
CA SER A 57 3.25 5.48 9.22
C SER A 57 2.17 6.49 9.67
N ASN A 58 1.40 7.06 8.74
CA ASN A 58 0.39 8.09 9.03
C ASN A 58 -0.88 7.88 8.19
N PRO A 59 -2.09 7.90 8.81
CA PRO A 59 -3.37 7.86 8.11
C PRO A 59 -3.55 8.94 7.02
N ASN A 60 -3.05 10.15 7.24
CA ASN A 60 -3.16 11.24 6.27
C ASN A 60 -2.39 10.92 4.98
N ASP A 61 -1.22 10.28 5.11
CA ASP A 61 -0.39 9.92 3.95
C ASP A 61 -1.06 8.82 3.11
N ILE A 62 -1.81 7.92 3.75
CA ILE A 62 -2.64 6.92 3.05
C ILE A 62 -3.69 7.63 2.18
N VAL A 63 -4.43 8.58 2.75
CA VAL A 63 -5.48 9.31 2.02
C VAL A 63 -4.88 10.10 0.87
N VAL A 64 -3.74 10.78 1.08
CA VAL A 64 -3.02 11.49 0.02
C VAL A 64 -2.59 10.52 -1.10
N ALA A 65 -2.04 9.37 -0.75
CA ALA A 65 -1.62 8.35 -1.71
C ALA A 65 -2.80 7.79 -2.53
N TRP A 66 -3.92 7.46 -1.88
CA TRP A 66 -5.14 7.04 -2.58
C TRP A 66 -5.70 8.15 -3.47
N MET A 67 -5.71 9.41 -3.03
CA MET A 67 -6.20 10.54 -3.84
C MET A 67 -5.31 10.85 -5.05
N ALA A 68 -4.02 10.50 -4.98
CA ALA A 68 -3.08 10.60 -6.10
C ALA A 68 -3.22 9.46 -7.11
N SER A 69 -3.81 8.32 -6.72
CA SER A 69 -4.06 7.19 -7.61
C SER A 69 -5.45 7.27 -8.25
N PRO A 70 -5.56 7.26 -9.60
CA PRO A 70 -6.86 7.39 -10.28
C PRO A 70 -7.90 6.33 -9.89
N THR A 71 -7.49 5.08 -9.67
CA THR A 71 -8.38 3.96 -9.34
C THR A 71 -8.94 4.08 -7.92
N HIS A 72 -8.07 4.34 -6.94
CA HIS A 72 -8.47 4.54 -5.55
C HIS A 72 -9.28 5.81 -5.35
N ARG A 73 -8.85 6.91 -5.99
CA ARG A 73 -9.57 8.18 -5.98
C ARG A 73 -10.99 8.01 -6.52
N ARG A 74 -11.18 7.21 -7.58
CA ARG A 74 -12.50 6.91 -8.11
C ARG A 74 -13.40 6.26 -7.05
N ASN A 75 -12.88 5.30 -6.29
CA ASN A 75 -13.66 4.68 -5.21
C ASN A 75 -14.03 5.70 -4.11
N ILE A 76 -13.08 6.54 -3.69
CA ILE A 76 -13.30 7.57 -2.65
C ILE A 76 -14.37 8.59 -3.08
N LEU A 77 -14.38 8.97 -4.36
CA LEU A 77 -15.27 10.00 -4.91
C LEU A 77 -16.58 9.44 -5.47
N ASP A 78 -16.81 8.13 -5.43
CA ASP A 78 -18.01 7.53 -5.98
C ASP A 78 -19.23 7.78 -5.08
N GLY A 79 -20.12 8.68 -5.54
CA GLY A 79 -21.33 9.05 -4.80
C GLY A 79 -22.39 7.94 -4.67
N ARG A 80 -22.21 6.79 -5.33
CA ARG A 80 -23.10 5.63 -5.21
C ARG A 80 -22.94 4.94 -3.86
N TYR A 81 -21.74 4.94 -3.29
CA TYR A 81 -21.50 4.36 -1.97
C TYR A 81 -22.22 5.17 -0.88
N LYS A 82 -22.79 4.44 0.08
CA LYS A 82 -23.48 5.02 1.25
C LYS A 82 -22.78 4.63 2.54
N ASP A 83 -22.16 3.47 2.56
CA ASP A 83 -21.49 2.89 3.71
C ASP A 83 -19.98 2.78 3.48
N ILE A 84 -19.24 2.81 4.59
CA ILE A 84 -17.79 2.60 4.62
C ILE A 84 -17.41 1.76 5.83
N GLY A 85 -16.46 0.84 5.64
CA GLY A 85 -15.78 0.11 6.70
C GLY A 85 -14.27 0.12 6.48
N ILE A 86 -13.50 0.13 7.55
CA ILE A 86 -12.04 0.19 7.50
C ILE A 86 -11.48 -0.74 8.58
N ALA A 87 -10.41 -1.47 8.23
CA ALA A 87 -9.60 -2.20 9.19
C ALA A 87 -8.12 -1.87 9.01
N VAL A 88 -7.42 -1.77 10.14
CA VAL A 88 -5.95 -1.65 10.21
C VAL A 88 -5.45 -2.85 10.99
N VAL A 89 -4.59 -3.65 10.38
CA VAL A 89 -4.12 -4.92 10.97
C VAL A 89 -2.64 -5.07 10.72
N ASP A 90 -1.90 -5.36 11.78
CA ASP A 90 -0.47 -5.67 11.72
C ASP A 90 -0.26 -7.19 11.59
N GLY A 91 0.78 -7.56 10.86
CA GLY A 91 1.12 -8.96 10.63
C GLY A 91 2.41 -9.09 9.83
N TYR A 92 2.59 -10.24 9.19
CA TYR A 92 3.78 -10.54 8.40
C TYR A 92 3.40 -11.01 7.00
N ILE A 93 3.96 -10.36 5.98
CA ILE A 93 3.92 -10.85 4.59
C ILE A 93 5.36 -11.15 4.17
N ASN A 94 5.61 -12.38 3.75
CA ASN A 94 6.89 -12.91 3.31
C ASN A 94 7.99 -12.74 4.37
N GLY A 95 7.63 -12.88 5.65
CA GLY A 95 8.54 -12.70 6.78
C GLY A 95 8.88 -11.24 7.11
N VAL A 96 8.23 -10.27 6.44
CA VAL A 96 8.40 -8.84 6.71
C VAL A 96 7.20 -8.33 7.51
N GLU A 97 7.46 -7.71 8.65
CA GLU A 97 6.44 -7.00 9.42
C GLU A 97 5.78 -5.95 8.53
N THR A 98 4.46 -6.00 8.45
CA THR A 98 3.64 -5.22 7.52
C THR A 98 2.38 -4.75 8.24
N THR A 99 2.04 -3.48 8.10
CA THR A 99 0.74 -2.95 8.51
C THR A 99 -0.16 -2.86 7.29
N LEU A 100 -1.30 -3.52 7.29
CA LEU A 100 -2.30 -3.45 6.22
C LEU A 100 -3.46 -2.54 6.62
N VAL A 101 -3.93 -1.75 5.67
CA VAL A 101 -5.16 -0.97 5.75
C VAL A 101 -6.07 -1.41 4.61
N VAL A 102 -7.24 -1.92 4.99
CA VAL A 102 -8.30 -2.33 4.07
C VAL A 102 -9.47 -1.38 4.25
N GLN A 103 -9.87 -0.70 3.18
CA GLN A 103 -11.02 0.18 3.16
C GLN A 103 -12.07 -0.39 2.20
N MET A 104 -13.24 -0.70 2.71
CA MET A 104 -14.37 -1.21 1.94
C MET A 104 -15.49 -0.17 1.88
N PHE A 105 -16.08 -0.03 0.70
CA PHE A 105 -17.23 0.82 0.43
C PHE A 105 -18.41 -0.03 0.00
N GLY A 106 -19.62 0.42 0.35
CA GLY A 106 -20.82 -0.32 -0.01
C GLY A 106 -22.06 0.57 -0.15
N VAL A 107 -23.06 0.04 -0.83
CA VAL A 107 -24.46 0.41 -0.63
C VAL A 107 -25.26 -0.89 -0.56
N ARG A 108 -26.09 -1.04 0.48
CA ARG A 108 -26.88 -2.26 0.67
C ARG A 108 -27.92 -2.42 -0.44
N GLN A 109 -28.22 -3.67 -0.77
CA GLN A 109 -29.42 -3.99 -1.50
C GLN A 109 -30.63 -3.60 -0.64
N SER A 110 -31.60 -2.87 -1.20
CA SER A 110 -32.79 -2.50 -0.44
C SER A 110 -33.61 -3.74 -0.08
N ALA A 111 -34.17 -3.80 1.14
CA ALA A 111 -35.00 -4.91 1.60
C ALA A 111 -36.19 -5.24 0.67
N ALA A 112 -36.76 -4.24 -0.01
CA ALA A 112 -37.82 -4.45 -1.01
C ALA A 112 -37.34 -5.23 -2.26
N ALA A 113 -36.05 -5.14 -2.60
CA ALA A 113 -35.43 -5.88 -3.70
C ALA A 113 -34.97 -7.28 -3.26
N GLU A 114 -34.65 -7.50 -1.99
CA GLU A 114 -34.34 -8.82 -1.44
C GLU A 114 -35.57 -9.74 -1.45
N VAL A 115 -36.76 -9.21 -1.12
CA VAL A 115 -38.02 -9.99 -1.12
C VAL A 115 -38.49 -10.35 -2.54
N ALA A 116 -38.20 -9.50 -3.54
CA ALA A 116 -38.55 -9.77 -4.94
C ALA A 116 -37.60 -10.77 -5.63
N SER A 117 -36.42 -11.02 -5.06
CA SER A 117 -35.35 -11.84 -5.66
C SER A 117 -35.27 -13.26 -5.09
N GLY A 118 -36.38 -13.80 -4.58
CA GLY A 118 -36.45 -15.13 -3.96
C GLY A 118 -36.09 -16.34 -4.84
N ASN A 119 -35.62 -16.15 -6.08
CA ASN A 119 -35.03 -17.18 -6.93
C ASN A 119 -34.38 -16.54 -8.17
N VAL A 120 -33.30 -15.79 -8.03
CA VAL A 120 -32.42 -15.51 -9.18
C VAL A 120 -30.98 -15.51 -8.69
N VAL A 121 -30.20 -16.46 -9.21
CA VAL A 121 -28.74 -16.49 -9.16
C VAL A 121 -28.24 -15.07 -9.34
N SER A 122 -27.57 -14.52 -8.33
CA SER A 122 -26.92 -13.21 -8.44
C SER A 122 -25.98 -13.28 -9.64
N GLN A 123 -26.40 -12.70 -10.76
CA GLN A 123 -25.50 -12.39 -11.84
C GLN A 123 -24.53 -11.38 -11.26
N VAL A 124 -23.38 -11.91 -10.86
CA VAL A 124 -22.17 -11.17 -10.62
C VAL A 124 -21.98 -10.32 -11.86
N TYR A 125 -22.29 -9.03 -11.77
CA TYR A 125 -21.75 -8.03 -12.67
C TYR A 125 -20.25 -7.98 -12.37
N ALA A 126 -19.54 -9.01 -12.81
CA ALA A 126 -18.11 -8.95 -13.02
C ALA A 126 -17.95 -7.82 -14.05
N GLN A 127 -17.53 -6.65 -13.58
CA GLN A 127 -17.04 -5.66 -14.50
C GLN A 127 -15.98 -6.35 -15.36
N GLU A 128 -16.15 -6.32 -16.68
CA GLU A 128 -15.15 -6.81 -17.61
C GLU A 128 -13.81 -6.21 -17.19
N ILE A 129 -12.87 -7.09 -16.84
CA ILE A 129 -11.50 -6.73 -16.50
C ILE A 129 -10.97 -5.94 -17.71
N PRO A 130 -10.68 -4.64 -17.61
CA PRO A 130 -9.92 -3.97 -18.63
C PRO A 130 -8.60 -4.72 -18.72
N LYS A 131 -8.21 -5.18 -19.92
CA LYS A 131 -6.89 -5.80 -20.13
C LYS A 131 -5.85 -4.95 -19.41
N VAL A 132 -5.24 -5.53 -18.39
CA VAL A 132 -4.13 -4.92 -17.67
C VAL A 132 -2.98 -4.87 -18.66
N TYR A 133 -2.92 -3.78 -19.42
CA TYR A 133 -1.64 -3.35 -19.99
C TYR A 133 -0.73 -3.14 -18.79
N PRO A 134 0.46 -3.76 -18.75
CA PRO A 134 1.44 -3.42 -17.74
C PRO A 134 1.69 -1.93 -17.93
N ALA A 135 1.08 -1.11 -17.08
CA ALA A 135 1.37 0.29 -17.06
C ALA A 135 2.82 0.33 -16.61
N THR A 136 3.73 0.59 -17.56
CA THR A 136 5.10 1.02 -17.28
C THR A 136 4.99 2.41 -16.65
N THR A 137 4.37 2.46 -15.48
CA THR A 137 4.32 3.60 -14.60
C THR A 137 5.72 3.63 -14.04
N ILE A 138 6.55 4.50 -14.63
CA ILE A 138 7.75 4.93 -13.95
C ILE A 138 7.24 5.53 -12.65
N SER A 139 7.35 4.75 -11.58
CA SER A 139 6.90 5.20 -10.29
C SER A 139 7.70 6.46 -9.97
N PRO A 140 7.10 7.53 -9.45
CA PRO A 140 7.85 8.65 -8.88
C PRO A 140 8.89 8.17 -7.85
N PHE A 141 8.71 6.96 -7.31
CA PHE A 141 9.65 6.24 -6.48
C PHE A 141 10.88 5.67 -7.21
N ASP A 142 10.76 5.20 -8.45
CA ASP A 142 11.91 4.74 -9.26
C ASP A 142 12.78 5.91 -9.67
N ALA A 143 12.15 7.05 -9.97
CA ALA A 143 12.86 8.30 -10.19
C ALA A 143 13.62 8.73 -8.92
N LYS A 144 12.96 8.79 -7.76
CA LYS A 144 13.60 9.16 -6.49
C LYS A 144 14.69 8.18 -6.04
N LYS A 145 14.52 6.87 -6.30
CA LYS A 145 15.52 5.82 -6.05
C LYS A 145 16.75 5.97 -6.95
N SER A 146 16.56 6.36 -8.21
CA SER A 146 17.66 6.62 -9.15
C SER A 146 18.48 7.84 -8.74
N TRP A 147 17.81 8.92 -8.31
CA TRP A 147 18.49 10.13 -7.80
C TRP A 147 19.27 9.87 -6.51
N SER A 148 18.75 9.07 -5.59
CA SER A 148 19.46 8.72 -4.35
C SER A 148 20.65 7.78 -4.60
N ILE A 149 20.53 6.80 -5.50
CA ILE A 149 21.67 5.96 -5.93
C ILE A 149 22.74 6.82 -6.62
N ALA A 150 22.34 7.75 -7.49
CA ALA A 150 23.28 8.66 -8.18
C ALA A 150 24.04 9.53 -7.17
N LEU A 151 23.34 10.11 -6.18
CA LEU A 151 23.95 10.92 -5.12
C LEU A 151 24.95 10.09 -4.29
N VAL A 152 24.57 8.88 -3.87
CA VAL A 152 25.47 7.97 -3.11
C VAL A 152 26.70 7.60 -3.93
N THR A 153 26.52 7.32 -5.22
CA THR A 153 27.63 6.99 -6.14
C THR A 153 28.61 8.16 -6.29
N ILE A 154 28.11 9.39 -6.42
CA ILE A 154 28.94 10.60 -6.49
C ILE A 154 29.74 10.77 -5.19
N ILE A 155 29.12 10.56 -4.03
CA ILE A 155 29.80 10.66 -2.73
C ILE A 155 30.90 9.61 -2.62
N ILE A 156 30.63 8.35 -3.00
CA ILE A 156 31.64 7.27 -2.99
C ILE A 156 32.81 7.60 -3.91
N LEU A 157 32.54 8.11 -5.12
CA LEU A 157 33.59 8.53 -6.07
C LEU A 157 34.43 9.67 -5.51
N ALA A 158 33.81 10.68 -4.90
CA ALA A 158 34.51 11.79 -4.27
C ALA A 158 35.43 11.31 -3.13
N LEU A 159 34.95 10.39 -2.29
CA LEU A 159 35.74 9.78 -1.21
C LEU A 159 36.88 8.91 -1.75
N ALA A 160 36.66 8.15 -2.83
CA ALA A 160 37.69 7.34 -3.47
C ALA A 160 38.78 8.22 -4.12
N LEU A 161 38.39 9.35 -4.73
CA LEU A 161 39.34 10.34 -5.26
C LEU A 161 40.14 11.00 -4.15
N ASP A 162 39.49 11.47 -3.07
CA ASP A 162 40.18 12.03 -1.90
C ASP A 162 41.18 11.01 -1.34
N TRP A 163 40.79 9.74 -1.20
CA TRP A 163 41.68 8.66 -0.78
C TRP A 163 42.87 8.49 -1.73
N PHE A 164 42.62 8.41 -3.04
CA PHE A 164 43.65 8.24 -4.05
C PHE A 164 44.67 9.38 -4.04
N PHE A 165 44.21 10.63 -3.93
CA PHE A 165 45.09 11.80 -3.84
C PHE A 165 45.86 11.87 -2.53
N VAL A 166 45.23 11.51 -1.39
CA VAL A 166 45.91 11.43 -0.10
C VAL A 166 47.03 10.38 -0.13
N TRP A 167 46.76 9.21 -0.71
CA TRP A 167 47.75 8.14 -0.88
C TRP A 167 48.88 8.57 -1.84
N LYS A 168 48.54 9.15 -2.99
CA LYS A 168 49.53 9.59 -3.98
C LYS A 168 50.44 10.73 -3.47
N ASN A 169 49.89 11.66 -2.69
CA ASN A 169 50.58 12.88 -2.27
C ASN A 169 51.10 12.85 -0.83
N ASN A 170 51.01 11.72 -0.11
CA ASN A 170 51.47 11.55 1.28
C ASN A 170 50.98 12.64 2.27
N ILE A 171 49.71 13.02 2.18
CA ILE A 171 49.13 14.10 3.00
C ILE A 171 48.73 13.55 4.38
N ILE A 172 49.44 13.93 5.44
CA ILE A 172 49.12 13.55 6.84
C ILE A 172 47.92 14.38 7.32
N ARG A 173 46.77 13.75 7.52
CA ARG A 173 45.56 14.40 8.06
C ARG A 173 45.45 14.16 9.57
N ILE A 174 45.70 15.20 10.37
CA ILE A 174 45.44 15.22 11.82
C ILE A 174 44.00 15.70 12.03
N SER A 175 43.04 14.78 11.89
CA SER A 175 41.65 14.97 12.32
C SER A 175 40.99 13.60 12.34
N GLY A 176 40.30 13.25 13.42
CA GLY A 176 39.76 11.92 13.69
C GLY A 176 38.69 11.50 12.67
N LYS A 177 39.10 10.79 11.62
CA LYS A 177 38.27 10.52 10.44
C LYS A 177 37.17 9.48 10.63
N THR A 178 37.21 8.64 11.65
CA THR A 178 36.28 7.49 11.74
C THR A 178 34.90 7.88 12.25
N TRP A 179 34.83 8.79 13.23
CA TRP A 179 33.59 9.14 13.92
C TRP A 179 32.61 9.96 13.06
N ALA A 180 33.12 10.90 12.26
CA ALA A 180 32.27 11.70 11.37
C ALA A 180 31.62 10.87 10.26
N HIS A 181 32.36 9.90 9.70
CA HIS A 181 31.81 9.01 8.68
C HIS A 181 30.83 7.98 9.28
N LEU A 182 31.17 7.38 10.43
CA LEU A 182 30.25 6.48 11.14
C LEU A 182 28.93 7.15 11.50
N THR A 183 28.99 8.38 12.03
CA THR A 183 27.79 9.15 12.36
C THR A 183 26.98 9.52 11.12
N TYR A 184 27.63 9.95 10.03
CA TYR A 184 26.95 10.24 8.76
C TYR A 184 26.25 9.01 8.17
N PHE A 185 26.91 7.86 8.09
CA PHE A 185 26.31 6.63 7.57
C PHE A 185 25.19 6.11 8.48
N LEU A 186 25.34 6.22 9.80
CA LEU A 186 24.28 5.88 10.74
C LEU A 186 23.06 6.80 10.55
N THR A 187 23.26 8.11 10.41
CA THR A 187 22.15 9.05 10.14
C THR A 187 21.47 8.77 8.80
N LEU A 188 22.22 8.43 7.75
CA LEU A 188 21.65 8.07 6.46
C LEU A 188 20.84 6.76 6.54
N ALA A 189 21.35 5.75 7.25
CA ALA A 189 20.65 4.49 7.48
C ALA A 189 19.35 4.71 8.28
N VAL A 190 19.38 5.55 9.31
CA VAL A 190 18.20 5.93 10.10
C VAL A 190 17.20 6.68 9.24
N ILE A 191 17.63 7.63 8.42
CA ILE A 191 16.75 8.37 7.50
C ILE A 191 16.11 7.43 6.47
N LEU A 192 16.87 6.53 5.85
CA LEU A 192 16.34 5.55 4.90
C LEU A 192 15.40 4.53 5.57
N PHE A 193 15.68 4.16 6.81
CA PHE A 193 14.79 3.33 7.63
C PHE A 193 13.48 4.06 7.95
N ILE A 194 13.55 5.36 8.25
CA ILE A 194 12.38 6.22 8.48
C ILE A 194 11.57 6.43 7.18
N ILE A 195 12.22 6.45 6.01
CA ILE A 195 11.56 6.66 4.71
C ILE A 195 11.03 5.33 4.12
N ARG A 196 10.60 4.36 4.92
CA ARG A 196 9.70 3.31 4.38
C ARG A 196 8.37 3.99 4.04
N GLN A 197 8.19 4.31 2.76
CA GLN A 197 6.93 4.83 2.25
C GLN A 197 6.00 3.66 1.99
N GLY A 198 4.74 3.82 2.37
CA GLY A 198 3.74 2.80 2.14
C GLY A 198 3.35 2.65 0.67
N LEU A 199 2.66 1.55 0.38
CA LEU A 199 2.20 1.17 -0.95
C LEU A 199 0.67 1.10 -0.98
N VAL A 200 0.06 1.55 -2.07
CA VAL A 200 -1.38 1.40 -2.33
C VAL A 200 -1.59 0.45 -3.51
N LEU A 201 -2.67 -0.31 -3.52
CA LEU A 201 -2.99 -1.30 -4.57
C LEU A 201 -4.39 -1.08 -5.14
#